data_AF-A0A7G2CV74-F1
#
_entry.id   AF-A0A7G2CV74-F1
#
_cell.length_a   1.000
_cell.length_b   1.000
_cell.length_c   1.000
_cell.angle_alpha   90.00
_cell.angle_beta   90.00
_cell.angle_gamma   90.00
#
_symmetry.space_group_name_H-M   'P 1'
#
loop_
_entity.id
_entity.type
_entity.pdbx_description
1 polymer ?
#
loop_
_entity_poly.entity_id
_entity_poly.type
_entity_poly.pdbx_seq_one_letter_code
_entity_poly.pdbx_strand_id
1 'polypeptide(L)'
;MSMSTTTIPPSTPLTWKQADVDVHVATRNGEFAGFVEFDGSAHRLRDERGTDLGSFPSLDDAFRALAEANEPKRAAASPTRPRPRRRRMRRARA
;
A
#
# COMPACT_ATOMS: atom_id res chain seq x y z
N MET A 1 -43.59 3.96 -1.52
CA MET A 1 -42.22 4.14 -2.05
C MET A 1 -41.25 3.47 -1.08
N SER A 2 -40.74 2.27 -1.40
CA SER A 2 -39.73 1.60 -0.56
C SER A 2 -38.35 2.15 -0.92
N MET A 3 -37.67 2.79 0.03
CA MET A 3 -36.27 3.19 -0.13
C MET A 3 -35.37 2.03 0.33
N SER A 4 -34.70 1.39 -0.62
CA SER A 4 -33.66 0.40 -0.34
C SER A 4 -32.43 1.10 0.24
N THR A 5 -32.23 1.02 1.55
CA THR A 5 -30.99 1.47 2.19
C THR A 5 -29.91 0.42 1.93
N THR A 6 -29.05 0.67 0.93
CA THR A 6 -27.84 -0.13 0.72
C THR A 6 -26.90 0.08 1.90
N THR A 7 -26.99 -0.79 2.90
CA THR A 7 -26.02 -0.86 4.00
C THR A 7 -24.72 -1.39 3.42
N ILE A 8 -23.78 -0.50 3.13
CA ILE A 8 -22.41 -0.88 2.82
C ILE A 8 -21.87 -1.52 4.11
N PRO A 9 -21.47 -2.80 4.11
CA PRO A 9 -20.89 -3.40 5.30
C PRO A 9 -19.62 -2.62 5.67
N PRO A 10 -19.38 -2.32 6.96
CA PRO A 10 -18.19 -1.59 7.36
C PRO A 10 -16.95 -2.40 6.96
N SER A 11 -16.10 -1.82 6.10
CA SER A 11 -14.76 -2.34 5.83
C SER A 11 -14.05 -2.50 7.18
N THR A 12 -13.64 -3.72 7.54
CA THR A 12 -12.85 -3.92 8.76
C THR A 12 -11.59 -3.05 8.70
N PRO A 13 -11.38 -2.12 9.64
CA PRO A 13 -10.26 -1.21 9.60
C PRO A 13 -8.93 -1.94 9.85
N LEU A 14 -7.86 -1.41 9.28
CA LEU A 14 -6.50 -1.83 9.63
C LEU A 14 -6.16 -1.29 11.03
N THR A 15 -5.60 -2.16 11.86
CA THR A 15 -5.00 -1.81 13.14
C THR A 15 -3.49 -1.71 12.96
N TRP A 16 -2.89 -0.60 13.40
CA TRP A 16 -1.45 -0.38 13.30
C TRP A 16 -0.78 -0.53 14.64
N LYS A 17 0.38 -1.18 14.66
CA LYS A 17 1.23 -1.33 15.86
C LYS A 17 2.67 -1.07 15.49
N GLN A 18 3.38 -0.32 16.34
CA GLN A 18 4.81 -0.13 16.20
C GLN A 18 5.52 -1.43 16.62
N ALA A 19 6.33 -1.98 15.72
CA ALA A 19 7.12 -3.19 15.96
C ALA A 19 8.59 -2.85 16.25
N ASP A 20 9.09 -1.75 15.70
CA ASP A 20 10.40 -1.19 15.96
C ASP A 20 10.36 0.35 15.80
N VAL A 21 11.45 1.05 16.11
CA VAL A 21 11.62 2.51 15.94
C VAL A 21 11.16 2.95 14.56
N ASP A 22 11.59 2.24 13.52
CA ASP A 22 11.32 2.58 12.12
C ASP A 22 10.29 1.67 11.45
N VAL A 23 9.65 0.75 12.19
CA VAL A 23 8.77 -0.29 11.62
C VAL A 23 7.39 -0.28 12.28
N HIS A 24 6.36 -0.17 11.44
CA HIS A 24 4.96 -0.28 11.85
C HIS A 24 4.28 -1.41 11.10
N VAL A 25 3.58 -2.28 11.82
CA VAL A 25 2.87 -3.45 11.29
C VAL A 25 1.38 -3.18 11.27
N ALA A 26 0.73 -3.52 10.16
CA ALA A 26 -0.70 -3.49 10.00
C ALA A 26 -1.30 -4.89 10.21
N THR A 27 -2.42 -4.94 10.93
CA THR A 27 -3.24 -6.14 11.04
C THR A 27 -4.69 -5.85 10.69
N ARG A 28 -5.38 -6.83 10.10
CA ARG A 28 -6.79 -6.79 9.76
C ARG A 28 -7.47 -8.03 10.33
N ASN A 29 -8.51 -7.87 11.16
CA ASN A 29 -9.17 -9.01 11.82
C ASN A 29 -8.20 -9.94 12.57
N GLY A 30 -7.09 -9.39 13.10
CA GLY A 30 -6.04 -10.18 13.76
C GLY A 30 -5.06 -10.87 12.82
N GLU A 31 -5.24 -10.77 11.51
CA GLU A 31 -4.30 -11.26 10.49
C GLU A 31 -3.31 -10.17 10.09
N PHE A 32 -2.09 -10.56 9.72
CA PHE A 32 -1.08 -9.65 9.19
C PHE A 32 -1.51 -9.13 7.81
N ALA A 33 -1.53 -7.80 7.63
CA ALA A 33 -1.97 -7.14 6.40
C ALA A 33 -0.84 -6.40 5.66
N GLY A 34 0.35 -6.33 6.27
CA GLY A 34 1.50 -5.62 5.72
C GLY A 34 2.24 -4.81 6.77
N PHE A 35 3.22 -4.04 6.32
CA PHE A 35 4.03 -3.19 7.18
C PHE A 35 4.60 -2.02 6.40
N VAL A 36 4.96 -0.98 7.15
CA VAL A 36 5.72 0.16 6.64
C VAL A 36 7.01 0.29 7.44
N GLU A 37 8.09 0.52 6.71
CA GLU A 37 9.45 0.65 7.23
C GLU A 37 10.02 1.99 6.75
N PHE A 38 10.63 2.76 7.65
CA PHE A 38 11.35 3.97 7.27
C PHE A 38 12.81 3.63 6.93
N ASP A 39 13.24 3.91 5.70
CA ASP A 39 14.60 3.58 5.22
C ASP A 39 15.64 4.69 5.46
N GLY A 40 15.28 5.70 6.27
CA GLY A 40 16.08 6.91 6.47
C GLY A 40 15.76 8.05 5.50
N SER A 41 15.03 7.77 4.42
CA SER A 41 14.60 8.79 3.43
C SER A 41 13.10 8.80 3.19
N ALA A 42 12.45 7.64 3.15
CA ALA A 42 11.03 7.50 2.89
C ALA A 42 10.42 6.28 3.60
N HIS A 43 9.10 6.29 3.69
CA HIS A 43 8.30 5.20 4.26
C HIS A 43 8.01 4.17 3.17
N ARG A 44 8.67 3.02 3.23
CA ARG A 44 8.52 1.89 2.31
C ARG A 44 7.36 1.01 2.78
N LEU A 45 6.33 0.91 1.96
CA LEU A 45 5.14 0.11 2.26
C LEU A 45 5.21 -1.25 1.57
N ARG A 46 4.94 -2.31 2.32
CA ARG A 46 4.82 -3.68 1.81
C ARG A 46 3.50 -4.32 2.25
N ASP A 47 2.91 -5.13 1.37
CA ASP A 47 1.70 -5.90 1.65
C ASP A 47 1.98 -7.16 2.49
N GLU A 48 0.95 -7.97 2.75
CA GLU A 48 1.03 -9.21 3.52
C GLU A 48 1.94 -10.28 2.87
N ARG A 49 2.21 -10.14 1.57
CA ARG A 49 3.02 -11.07 0.76
C ARG A 49 4.44 -10.53 0.56
N GLY A 50 4.76 -9.35 1.12
CA GLY A 50 6.03 -8.67 0.92
C GLY A 50 6.14 -7.93 -0.42
N THR A 51 5.04 -7.76 -1.16
CA THR A 51 5.01 -6.94 -2.37
C THR A 51 5.24 -5.48 -2.00
N ASP A 52 6.21 -4.84 -2.65
CA ASP A 52 6.47 -3.41 -2.51
C ASP A 52 5.33 -2.59 -3.15
N LEU A 53 4.54 -1.92 -2.30
CA LEU A 53 3.43 -1.06 -2.72
C LEU A 53 3.89 0.37 -3.02
N GLY A 54 5.09 0.75 -2.56
CA GLY A 54 5.70 2.04 -2.89
C GLY A 54 6.48 2.68 -1.75
N SER A 55 6.94 3.90 -2.01
CA SER A 55 7.57 4.77 -1.02
C SER A 55 6.73 6.03 -0.83
N PHE A 56 6.52 6.42 0.42
CA PHE A 56 5.69 7.54 0.81
C PHE A 56 6.51 8.56 1.62
N PRO A 57 6.24 9.86 1.47
CA PRO A 57 6.95 10.89 2.21
C PRO A 57 6.54 10.92 3.69
N SER A 58 5.34 10.45 4.03
CA SER A 58 4.83 10.40 5.40
C SER A 58 4.28 9.02 5.77
N LEU A 59 4.24 8.74 7.08
CA LEU A 59 3.68 7.51 7.62
C LEU A 59 2.17 7.44 7.38
N ASP A 60 1.46 8.56 7.52
CA ASP A 60 0.02 8.65 7.27
C ASP A 60 -0.35 8.33 5.82
N ASP A 61 0.45 8.80 4.85
CA ASP A 61 0.24 8.49 3.44
C ASP A 61 0.41 6.98 3.17
N ALA A 62 1.41 6.35 3.80
CA ALA A 62 1.60 4.91 3.70
C ALA A 62 0.42 4.13 4.33
N PHE A 63 -0.09 4.58 5.49
CA PHE A 63 -1.23 3.96 6.14
C PHE A 63 -2.49 4.01 5.28
N ARG A 64 -2.77 5.16 4.67
CA ARG A 64 -3.90 5.32 3.74
C ARG A 64 -3.75 4.44 2.52
N ALA A 65 -2.56 4.39 1.92
CA ALA A 65 -2.31 3.57 0.76
C ALA A 65 -2.53 2.07 1.04
N LEU A 66 -2.16 1.57 2.23
CA LEU A 66 -2.42 0.18 2.59
C LEU A 66 -3.92 -0.07 2.84
N ALA A 67 -4.62 0.89 3.44
CA ALA A 67 -6.07 0.80 3.65
C ALA A 67 -6.81 0.70 2.31
N GLU A 68 -6.47 1.56 1.35
CA GLU A 68 -7.03 1.53 -0.01
C GLU A 68 -6.72 0.23 -0.75
N ALA A 69 -5.49 -0.30 -0.60
CA ALA A 69 -5.11 -1.58 -1.20
C ALA A 69 -5.87 -2.78 -0.60
N ASN A 70 -6.24 -2.69 0.68
CA ASN A 70 -6.95 -3.73 1.42
C ASN A 70 -8.48 -3.60 1.35
N GLU A 71 -9.02 -2.49 0.86
CA GLU A 71 -10.46 -2.38 0.67
C GLU A 71 -10.96 -3.48 -0.29
N PRO A 72 -12.07 -4.16 0.03
CA PRO A 72 -12.67 -5.14 -0.86
C PRO A 72 -13.08 -4.44 -2.16
N LYS A 73 -12.22 -4.59 -3.17
CA LYS A 73 -12.29 -3.83 -4.42
C LYS A 73 -13.55 -4.21 -5.20
N ARG A 74 -14.49 -3.27 -5.32
CA ARG A 74 -15.16 -3.10 -6.63
C ARG A 74 -14.05 -2.66 -7.58
N ALA A 75 -13.54 -3.60 -8.37
CA ALA A 75 -12.37 -3.48 -9.23
C ALA A 75 -12.17 -2.07 -9.85
N ALA A 76 -11.30 -1.25 -9.27
CA ALA A 76 -10.84 -0.01 -9.88
C ALA A 76 -9.33 0.18 -9.64
N ALA A 77 -8.55 -0.19 -10.66
CA ALA A 77 -7.16 0.24 -10.93
C ALA A 77 -6.15 0.10 -9.78
N SER A 78 -5.32 -0.94 -9.82
CA SER A 78 -3.98 -0.79 -9.23
C SER A 78 -3.16 -0.03 -10.28
N PRO A 79 -2.64 1.18 -10.02
CA PRO A 79 -1.67 1.77 -10.92
C PRO A 79 -0.37 0.99 -10.69
N THR A 80 -0.19 -0.12 -11.41
CA THR A 80 1.11 -0.73 -11.60
C THR A 80 2.00 0.32 -12.24
N ARG A 81 2.74 1.03 -11.40
CA ARG A 81 3.64 2.11 -11.81
C ARG A 81 4.69 1.50 -12.74
N PRO A 82 4.81 1.96 -14.00
CA PRO A 82 5.76 1.36 -14.93
C PRO A 82 7.18 1.65 -14.44
N ARG A 83 7.91 0.60 -14.06
CA ARG A 83 9.35 0.69 -13.82
C ARG A 83 10.02 1.23 -15.09
N PRO A 84 10.73 2.37 -15.06
CA PRO A 84 11.45 2.83 -16.23
C PRO A 84 12.55 1.82 -16.55
N ARG A 85 12.36 1.05 -17.63
CA ARG A 85 13.42 0.22 -18.20
C ARG A 85 14.54 1.16 -18.63
N ARG A 86 15.69 1.05 -17.96
CA ARG A 86 16.95 1.76 -18.25
C ARG A 86 17.16 1.84 -19.76
N ARG A 87 17.09 3.07 -20.29
CA ARG A 87 17.44 3.43 -21.65
C ARG A 87 18.92 3.10 -21.86
N ARG A 88 19.23 1.92 -22.41
CA ARG A 88 20.58 1.63 -22.95
C ARG A 88 20.76 2.52 -24.18
N MET A 89 21.27 3.73 -23.96
CA MET A 89 21.96 4.48 -25.01
C MET A 89 23.23 3.71 -25.34
N ARG A 90 23.21 2.95 -26.44
CA ARG A 90 24.45 2.61 -27.14
C ARG A 90 24.78 3.78 -28.06
N ARG A 91 25.71 4.61 -27.58
CA ARG A 91 26.42 5.61 -28.38
C ARG A 91 27.23 4.90 -29.47
N ALA A 92 27.41 5.60 -30.58
CA ALA A 92 27.91 5.18 -31.89
C ALA A 92 29.32 4.55 -31.90
N ARG A 93 29.60 3.72 -32.92
CA ARG A 93 30.68 3.89 -33.91
C ARG A 93 30.83 2.66 -34.82
N ALA A 94 30.77 2.91 -36.13
CA ALA A 94 31.61 2.38 -37.22
C ALA A 94 30.78 2.33 -38.49
#